data_AF-A0A9E1X5D2-F1
#
_entry.id   AF-A0A9E1X5D2-F1
#
_cell.length_a   1.000
_cell.length_b   1.000
_cell.length_c   1.000
_cell.angle_alpha   90.00
_cell.angle_beta   90.00
_cell.angle_gamma   90.00
#
_symmetry.space_group_name_H-M   'P 1'
#
loop_
_entity.id
_entity.type
_entity.pdbx_description
1 polymer ?
#
loop_
_entity_poly.entity_id
_entity_poly.type
_entity_poly.pdbx_seq_one_letter_code
_entity_poly.pdbx_strand_id
1 'polypeptide(L)' 'LRAIDSLQLTATHKVATPADWQHGDDVIIVPSVSDDEAWTLFPDGWQTIKPYLRKVADPTKP' A
#
# COMPACT_ATOMS: atom_id res chain seq x y z
N LEU A 1 -1.74 16.21 7.22
CA LEU A 1 -3.01 16.63 6.54
C LEU A 1 -3.34 15.50 5.57
N ARG A 2 -4.48 14.80 5.72
CA ARG A 2 -4.74 13.50 5.05
C ARG A 2 -4.30 13.41 3.58
N ALA A 3 -4.67 14.38 2.75
CA ALA A 3 -4.35 14.36 1.32
C ALA A 3 -2.84 14.52 1.05
N ILE A 4 -2.15 15.38 1.80
CA ILE A 4 -0.70 15.57 1.66
C ILE A 4 0.04 14.31 2.10
N ASP A 5 -0.37 13.74 3.24
CA ASP A 5 0.25 12.53 3.79
C ASP A 5 0.11 11.36 2.80
N SER A 6 -1.08 11.22 2.19
CA SER A 6 -1.33 10.25 1.12
C SER A 6 -0.46 10.50 -0.12
N LEU A 7 -0.34 11.74 -0.59
CA LEU A 7 0.47 12.05 -1.78
C LEU A 7 1.95 11.73 -1.53
N GLN A 8 2.48 12.05 -0.35
CA GLN A 8 3.86 11.75 0.02
C GLN A 8 4.13 10.24 0.12
N LEU A 9 3.20 9.49 0.72
CA LEU A 9 3.31 8.03 0.85
C LEU A 9 3.31 7.35 -0.53
N THR A 10 2.34 7.68 -1.36
CA THR A 10 2.18 7.09 -2.71
C THR A 10 3.26 7.53 -3.70
N ALA A 11 3.94 8.66 -3.46
CA ALA A 11 5.07 9.10 -4.28
C ALA A 11 6.34 8.26 -4.05
N THR A 12 6.50 7.69 -2.85
CA THR A 12 7.71 6.98 -2.43
C THR A 12 7.54 5.46 -2.43
N HIS A 13 6.31 4.98 -2.23
CA HIS A 13 5.98 3.57 -2.15
C HIS A 13 4.94 3.18 -3.21
N LYS A 14 5.00 1.95 -3.71
CA LYS A 14 4.07 1.42 -4.72
C LYS A 14 2.72 1.00 -4.11
N VAL A 15 2.07 1.93 -3.41
CA VAL A 15 0.79 1.74 -2.70
C VAL A 15 -0.21 2.83 -3.06
N ALA A 16 -1.48 2.60 -2.72
CA ALA A 16 -2.58 3.55 -2.79
C ALA A 16 -3.35 3.56 -1.46
N THR A 17 -3.85 4.72 -1.07
CA THR A 17 -4.64 4.88 0.16
C THR A 17 -6.13 4.60 -0.13
N PRO A 18 -6.79 3.73 0.64
CA PRO A 18 -8.21 3.43 0.47
C PRO A 18 -9.11 4.60 0.88
N ALA A 19 -10.42 4.46 0.64
CA ALA A 19 -11.41 5.40 1.13
C ALA A 19 -11.31 5.54 2.67
N ASP A 20 -11.51 6.76 3.16
CA ASP A 20 -11.44 7.12 4.59
C ASP A 20 -10.11 6.80 5.31
N TRP A 21 -9.04 6.53 4.56
CA TRP A 21 -7.70 6.28 5.11
C TRP A 21 -7.20 7.41 6.00
N GLN A 22 -6.61 7.03 7.14
CA GLN A 22 -5.83 7.90 8.02
C GLN A 22 -4.36 7.46 8.03
N HIS A 23 -3.46 8.39 8.37
CA HIS A 23 -2.02 8.08 8.39
C HIS A 23 -1.72 6.91 9.34
N GLY A 24 -1.03 5.89 8.82
CA GLY A 24 -0.80 4.64 9.54
C GLY A 24 -1.90 3.58 9.37
N ASP A 25 -2.98 3.80 8.63
CA ASP A 25 -3.89 2.71 8.28
C ASP A 25 -3.31 1.83 7.17
N ASP A 26 -3.83 0.61 7.04
CA ASP A 26 -3.49 -0.30 5.94
C ASP A 26 -3.70 0.36 4.57
N VAL A 27 -2.82 0.03 3.64
CA VAL A 27 -2.81 0.55 2.27
C VAL A 27 -2.97 -0.59 1.26
N ILE A 28 -3.20 -0.22 0.00
CA ILE A 28 -3.40 -1.18 -1.09
C ILE A 28 -2.19 -1.17 -2.01
N ILE A 29 -1.62 -2.33 -2.33
CA ILE A 29 -0.57 -2.44 -3.35
C ILE A 29 -1.18 -2.04 -4.70
N VAL A 30 -0.54 -1.11 -5.41
CA VAL A 30 -1.09 -0.64 -6.69
C VAL A 30 -1.26 -1.80 -7.68
N PRO A 31 -2.35 -1.84 -8.48
CA PRO A 31 -2.62 -2.96 -9.37
C PRO A 31 -1.57 -3.18 -10.47
N SER A 32 -0.74 -2.19 -10.76
CA SER A 32 0.33 -2.27 -11.76
C SER A 32 1.56 -3.06 -11.31
N VAL A 33 1.69 -3.34 -10.01
CA VAL A 33 2.81 -4.12 -9.45
C VAL A 33 2.52 -5.61 -9.66
N SER A 34 3.45 -6.35 -10.26
CA SER A 34 3.33 -7.81 -10.41
C SER A 34 3.46 -8.52 -9.05
N ASP A 35 3.10 -9.80 -8.96
CA ASP A 35 3.29 -10.54 -7.71
C ASP A 35 4.77 -10.73 -7.36
N ASP A 36 5.65 -10.93 -8.34
CA ASP A 36 7.10 -11.05 -8.13
C ASP A 36 7.71 -9.75 -7.57
N GLU A 37 7.31 -8.60 -8.11
CA GLU A 37 7.72 -7.29 -7.60
C GLU A 37 7.13 -7.04 -6.20
N ALA A 38 5.87 -7.43 -5.97
CA ALA A 38 5.23 -7.30 -4.66
C ALA A 38 5.96 -8.09 -3.57
N TRP A 39 6.43 -9.31 -3.85
CA TRP A 39 7.25 -10.09 -2.89
C TRP A 39 8.59 -9.44 -2.56
N THR A 40 9.15 -8.69 -3.50
CA THR A 40 10.40 -7.94 -3.26
C THR A 40 10.14 -6.69 -2.41
N LEU A 41 9.04 -5.98 -2.66
CA LEU A 41 8.71 -4.73 -1.98
C LEU A 41 8.06 -4.93 -0.60
N PHE A 42 7.29 -6.02 -0.43
CA PHE A 42 6.51 -6.32 0.77
C PHE A 42 6.81 -7.76 1.26
N PRO A 43 8.03 -8.01 1.78
CA PRO A 43 8.50 -9.36 2.11
C PRO A 43 7.73 -10.00 3.27
N ASP A 44 7.13 -9.20 4.16
CA ASP A 44 6.29 -9.68 5.26
C ASP A 44 4.90 -10.17 4.79
N GLY A 45 4.64 -10.06 3.48
CA GLY A 45 3.40 -10.50 2.85
C GLY A 45 2.29 -9.46 2.92
N TRP A 46 1.15 -9.84 2.35
CA TRP A 46 -0.05 -9.00 2.27
C TRP A 46 -1.31 -9.87 2.26
N GLN A 47 -2.46 -9.24 2.51
CA GLN A 47 -3.76 -9.88 2.42
C GLN A 47 -4.39 -9.66 1.04
N THR A 48 -4.52 -10.73 0.25
CA THR A 48 -5.23 -10.69 -1.03
C THR A 48 -6.74 -10.84 -0.82
N ILE A 49 -7.49 -9.76 -1.00
CA ILE A 49 -8.97 -9.78 -0.96
C ILE A 49 -9.51 -10.13 -2.35
N LYS A 50 -8.89 -9.56 -3.40
CA LYS A 50 -9.10 -9.88 -4.81
C LYS A 50 -7.75 -9.74 -5.55
N PRO A 51 -7.58 -10.29 -6.76
CA PRO A 51 -6.31 -10.17 -7.50
C PRO A 51 -5.80 -8.73 -7.65
N TYR A 52 -6.70 -7.75 -7.79
CA TYR A 52 -6.38 -6.32 -7.88
C TYR A 52 -6.47 -5.56 -6.55
N LEU A 53 -6.89 -6.23 -5.47
CA LEU A 53 -7.11 -5.65 -4.15
C LEU A 53 -6.27 -6.41 -3.12
N ARG A 54 -5.02 -6.00 -3.03
CA ARG A 54 -4.01 -6.54 -2.13
C ARG A 54 -3.75 -5.52 -1.02
N LYS A 55 -4.15 -5.84 0.21
CA LYS A 55 -4.03 -4.96 1.38
C LYS A 55 -2.76 -5.30 2.16
N VAL A 56 -1.96 -4.29 2.47
CA VAL A 56 -0.68 -4.42 3.19
C VAL A 56 -0.60 -3.35 4.28
N ALA A 57 0.17 -3.58 5.32
CA ALA A 57 0.43 -2.57 6.33
C ALA A 57 1.10 -1.34 5.70
N ASP A 58 0.88 -0.15 6.28
CA ASP A 58 1.59 1.07 5.87
C ASP A 58 3.11 0.84 5.95
N PRO A 59 3.86 0.96 4.84
CA PRO A 59 5.29 0.68 4.78
C PRO A 59 6.14 1.68 5.56
N THR A 60 5.56 2.77 6.05
CA THR A 60 6.25 3.71 6.95
C THR A 60 6.23 3.27 8.41
N LYS A 61 5.49 2.22 8.74
CA LYS A 61 5.52 1.61 10.07
C LYS A 61 6.84 0.87 10.30
N PRO A 62 7.42 0.96 11.51
CA PRO A 62 8.62 0.21 11.88
C PRO A 62 8.35 -1.29 12.03
#